data_AF-A0A817ZL58-F1
#
_entry.id   AF-A0A817ZL58-F1
#
_cell.length_a   1.000
_cell.length_b   1.000
_cell.length_c   1.000
_cell.angle_alpha   90.00
_cell.angle_beta   90.00
_cell.angle_gamma   90.00
#
_symmetry.space_group_name_H-M   'P 1'
#
loop_
_entity.id
_entity.type
_entity.pdbx_description
1 polymer ?
#
loop_
_entity_poly.entity_id
_entity_poly.type
_entity_poly.pdbx_seq_one_letter_code
_entity_poly.pdbx_strand_id
1 'polypeptide(L)'
;MVQFVRDFIPQHALRIIDYFTPSLNIAKPIEHYDAVEVVPIEKAVEPLVSLIPDINEMVLKAKEKCDQPKDGLTIDESTSIMLYSLEWKPREKSLYVMLNNTLRAEDREKIKPWELYIKLFVSSLEK
;
A
#
# COMPACT_ATOMS: atom_id res chain seq x y z
N MET A 1 15.46 5.61 -19.79
CA MET A 1 15.57 4.41 -18.93
C MET A 1 14.52 3.34 -19.26
N VAL A 2 13.33 3.67 -19.80
CA VAL A 2 12.29 2.71 -20.20
C VAL A 2 12.55 2.01 -21.55
N GLN A 3 13.28 2.65 -22.47
CA GLN A 3 13.57 2.08 -23.78
C GLN A 3 14.47 0.83 -23.71
N PHE A 4 15.45 0.85 -22.80
CA PHE A 4 16.46 -0.21 -22.68
C PHE A 4 15.87 -1.57 -22.32
N VAL A 5 14.77 -1.62 -21.57
CA VAL A 5 14.12 -2.89 -21.19
C VAL A 5 13.25 -3.44 -22.32
N ARG A 6 12.67 -2.57 -23.17
CA ARG A 6 11.81 -2.99 -24.28
C ARG A 6 12.58 -3.71 -25.38
N ASP A 7 13.86 -3.39 -25.55
CA ASP A 7 14.71 -3.96 -26.59
C ASP A 7 15.04 -5.46 -26.36
N PHE A 8 14.81 -5.97 -25.14
CA PHE A 8 15.04 -7.37 -24.77
C PHE A 8 13.76 -8.22 -24.70
N ILE A 9 12.58 -7.65 -24.95
CA ILE A 9 11.30 -8.37 -24.87
C ILE A 9 10.76 -8.66 -26.28
N PRO A 10 10.43 -9.94 -26.60
CA PRO A 10 9.84 -10.29 -27.89
C PRO A 10 8.55 -9.53 -28.19
N GLN A 11 8.34 -9.09 -29.44
CA GLN A 11 7.19 -8.28 -29.85
C GLN A 11 5.83 -8.91 -29.52
N HIS A 12 5.72 -10.24 -29.51
CA HIS A 12 4.48 -10.93 -29.15
C HIS A 12 4.18 -10.85 -27.64
N ALA A 13 5.20 -10.79 -26.78
CA ALA A 13 5.05 -10.62 -25.35
C ALA A 13 4.70 -9.16 -24.98
N LEU A 14 5.23 -8.18 -25.73
CA LEU A 14 4.86 -6.76 -25.60
C LEU A 14 3.35 -6.53 -25.79
N ARG A 15 2.73 -7.20 -26.78
CA ARG A 15 1.27 -7.10 -27.02
C ARG A 15 0.43 -7.64 -25.86
N ILE A 16 0.92 -8.66 -25.15
CA ILE A 16 0.25 -9.23 -23.98
C ILE A 16 0.36 -8.24 -22.81
N ILE A 17 1.56 -7.68 -22.59
CA ILE A 17 1.80 -6.68 -21.54
C ILE A 17 0.95 -5.42 -21.78
N ASP A 18 0.91 -4.90 -23.00
CA ASP A 18 0.11 -3.72 -23.35
C ASP A 18 -1.41 -3.96 -23.19
N TYR A 19 -1.88 -5.21 -23.40
CA TYR A 19 -3.28 -5.57 -23.20
C TYR A 19 -3.66 -5.66 -21.71
N PHE A 20 -2.77 -6.20 -20.86
CA PHE A 20 -2.98 -6.25 -19.41
C PHE A 20 -2.65 -4.94 -18.69
N THR A 21 -1.83 -4.08 -19.29
CA THR A 21 -1.40 -2.78 -18.76
C THR A 21 -1.43 -1.71 -19.86
N PRO A 22 -2.62 -1.20 -20.24
CA PRO A 22 -2.77 -0.25 -21.37
C PRO A 22 -2.02 1.08 -21.16
N SER A 23 -1.59 1.34 -19.94
CA SER A 23 -0.67 2.42 -19.59
C SER A 23 0.26 1.94 -18.48
N LEU A 24 1.42 1.41 -18.84
CA LEU A 24 2.60 1.51 -17.99
C LEU A 24 3.03 2.99 -17.92
N ASN A 25 2.15 3.86 -17.42
CA ASN A 25 2.56 4.99 -16.59
C ASN A 25 3.12 4.34 -15.33
N ILE A 26 4.36 3.84 -15.42
CA ILE A 26 5.09 3.35 -14.27
C ILE A 26 5.06 4.51 -13.29
N ALA A 27 4.28 4.34 -12.21
CA ALA A 27 4.21 5.32 -11.15
C ALA A 27 5.65 5.61 -10.73
N LYS A 28 6.01 6.90 -10.64
CA LYS A 28 7.34 7.27 -10.15
C LYS A 28 7.56 6.54 -8.82
N PRO A 29 8.72 5.92 -8.60
CA PRO A 29 9.04 5.26 -7.34
C PRO A 29 8.77 6.20 -6.16
N ILE A 30 8.35 5.63 -5.03
CA ILE A 30 8.24 6.39 -3.78
C ILE A 30 9.66 6.76 -3.38
N GLU A 31 9.95 8.06 -3.36
CA GLU A 31 11.26 8.55 -2.99
C GLU A 31 11.56 8.19 -1.53
N HIS A 32 12.82 7.84 -1.23
CA HIS A 32 13.28 7.50 0.12
C HIS A 32 12.63 6.27 0.78
N TYR A 33 11.88 5.44 0.05
CA TYR A 33 11.22 4.24 0.58
C TYR A 33 12.17 3.30 1.36
N ASP A 34 13.40 3.13 0.87
CA ASP A 34 14.40 2.26 1.51
C ASP A 34 14.87 2.80 2.88
N ALA A 35 14.80 4.11 3.08
CA ALA A 35 15.20 4.76 4.33
C ALA A 35 14.07 4.78 5.39
N VAL A 36 12.84 4.42 5.00
CA VAL A 36 11.71 4.34 5.93
C VAL A 36 11.83 3.07 6.76
N GLU A 37 11.87 3.23 8.09
CA GLU A 37 11.88 2.09 9.02
C GLU A 37 10.47 1.50 9.20
N VAL A 38 10.40 0.20 9.48
CA VAL A 38 9.14 -0.44 9.89
C VAL A 38 8.81 0.02 11.30
N VAL A 39 7.60 0.55 11.48
CA VAL A 39 7.11 1.06 12.77
C VAL A 39 5.83 0.34 13.19
N PRO A 40 5.44 0.39 14.48
CA PRO A 40 4.16 -0.16 14.95
C PRO A 40 2.95 0.46 14.23
N ILE A 41 1.83 -0.27 14.16
CA ILE A 41 0.67 0.13 13.36
C ILE A 41 0.11 1.49 13.78
N GLU A 42 0.09 1.82 15.07
CA GLU A 42 -0.38 3.12 15.57
C GLU A 42 0.48 4.27 15.05
N LYS A 43 1.79 4.07 14.93
CA LYS A 43 2.71 5.05 14.34
C LYS A 43 2.59 5.11 12.82
N ALA A 44 2.35 3.97 12.19
CA ALA A 44 2.17 3.90 10.75
C ALA A 44 0.94 4.68 10.26
N VAL A 45 -0.14 4.71 11.05
CA VAL A 45 -1.38 5.43 10.69
C VAL A 45 -1.45 6.85 11.24
N GLU A 46 -0.54 7.28 12.11
CA GLU A 46 -0.55 8.61 12.75
C GLU A 46 -0.69 9.76 11.72
N PRO A 47 0.04 9.77 10.59
CA PRO A 47 -0.13 10.82 9.57
C PRO A 47 -1.46 10.75 8.81
N LEU A 48 -2.17 9.62 8.88
CA LEU A 48 -3.43 9.37 8.17
C LEU A 48 -4.67 9.77 8.97
N VAL A 49 -4.54 10.06 10.27
CA VAL A 49 -5.66 10.37 11.17
C VAL A 49 -6.52 11.53 10.69
N SER A 50 -5.91 12.55 10.08
CA SER A 50 -6.65 13.70 9.53
C SER A 50 -7.24 13.44 8.14
N LEU A 51 -6.78 12.40 7.45
CA LEU A 51 -7.16 12.07 6.07
C LEU A 51 -8.26 11.02 6.01
N ILE A 52 -8.19 10.02 6.90
CA ILE A 52 -9.07 8.85 6.88
C ILE A 52 -9.92 8.88 8.16
N PRO A 53 -11.24 9.13 8.02
CA PRO A 53 -12.15 9.06 9.15
C PRO A 53 -12.10 7.69 9.82
N ASP A 54 -12.17 7.69 11.15
CA ASP A 54 -12.28 6.49 12.00
C ASP A 54 -11.08 5.52 11.92
N ILE A 55 -9.94 5.93 11.35
CA ILE A 55 -8.78 5.04 11.16
C ILE A 55 -8.29 4.39 12.46
N ASN A 56 -8.28 5.13 13.58
CA ASN A 56 -7.86 4.59 14.87
C ASN A 56 -8.82 3.50 15.39
N GLU A 57 -10.12 3.68 15.18
CA GLU A 57 -11.12 2.67 15.54
C GLU A 57 -10.98 1.43 14.65
N MET A 58 -10.72 1.63 13.36
CA MET A 58 -10.50 0.54 12.42
C MET A 58 -9.23 -0.24 12.72
N VAL A 59 -8.16 0.44 13.17
CA VAL A 59 -6.94 -0.21 13.66
C VAL A 59 -7.24 -1.09 14.86
N LEU A 60 -8.00 -0.59 15.85
CA LEU A 60 -8.37 -1.39 17.01
C LEU A 60 -9.15 -2.66 16.58
N LYS A 61 -10.16 -2.50 15.73
CA LYS A 61 -10.94 -3.62 15.18
C LYS A 61 -10.10 -4.61 14.38
N ALA A 62 -9.09 -4.13 13.65
CA ALA A 62 -8.18 -4.98 12.91
C ALA A 62 -7.26 -5.76 13.87
N LYS A 63 -6.72 -5.10 14.91
CA LYS A 63 -5.88 -5.74 15.93
C LYS A 63 -6.62 -6.85 16.67
N GLU A 64 -7.87 -6.63 17.05
CA GLU A 64 -8.72 -7.63 17.71
C GLU A 64 -8.88 -8.91 16.88
N LYS A 65 -8.84 -8.81 15.54
CA LYS A 65 -8.90 -9.97 14.63
C LYS A 65 -7.55 -10.64 14.39
N CYS A 66 -6.46 -10.02 14.85
CA CYS A 66 -5.09 -10.40 14.59
C CYS A 66 -4.31 -10.69 15.88
N ASP A 67 -5.01 -11.07 16.95
CA ASP A 67 -4.43 -11.38 18.27
C ASP A 67 -3.52 -12.63 18.25
N GLN A 68 -3.71 -13.52 17.26
CA GLN A 68 -2.89 -14.70 17.01
C GLN A 68 -2.35 -14.71 15.57
N PRO A 69 -1.31 -13.91 15.28
CA PRO A 69 -0.73 -13.84 13.93
C PRO A 69 -0.09 -15.17 13.53
N LYS A 70 -0.09 -15.47 12.23
CA LYS A 70 0.47 -16.68 11.63
C LYS A 70 1.66 -16.33 10.73
N ASP A 71 2.32 -17.35 10.19
CA ASP A 71 3.33 -17.19 9.12
C ASP A 71 4.53 -16.31 9.50
N GLY A 72 4.85 -16.24 10.79
CA GLY A 72 5.96 -15.41 11.30
C GLY A 72 5.68 -13.90 11.31
N LEU A 73 4.41 -13.50 11.11
CA LEU A 73 3.99 -12.11 11.20
C LEU A 73 3.91 -11.65 12.66
N THR A 74 4.21 -10.38 12.88
CA THR A 74 3.88 -9.68 14.12
C THR A 74 2.38 -9.31 14.12
N ILE A 75 1.88 -8.89 15.28
CA ILE A 75 0.52 -8.35 15.39
C ILE A 75 0.37 -7.12 14.50
N ASP A 76 1.37 -6.22 14.46
CA ASP A 76 1.31 -4.99 13.67
C ASP A 76 1.29 -5.27 12.17
N GLU A 77 2.09 -6.22 11.71
CA GLU A 77 2.13 -6.67 10.31
C GLU A 77 0.81 -7.31 9.90
N SER A 78 0.29 -8.27 10.68
CA SER A 78 -1.01 -8.91 10.42
C SER A 78 -2.15 -7.88 10.44
N THR A 79 -2.09 -6.93 11.37
CA THR A 79 -3.05 -5.82 11.47
C THR A 79 -2.99 -4.95 10.22
N SER A 80 -1.80 -4.65 9.70
CA SER A 80 -1.66 -3.85 8.48
C SER A 80 -2.33 -4.50 7.27
N ILE A 81 -2.19 -5.83 7.11
CA ILE A 81 -2.84 -6.63 6.06
C ILE A 81 -4.36 -6.65 6.27
N MET A 82 -4.81 -6.92 7.49
CA MET A 82 -6.22 -6.94 7.84
C MET A 82 -6.89 -5.59 7.58
N LEU A 83 -6.22 -4.50 7.96
CA LEU A 83 -6.70 -3.14 7.78
C LEU A 83 -6.82 -2.77 6.29
N TYR A 84 -5.86 -3.21 5.46
CA TYR A 84 -5.95 -3.07 3.99
C TYR A 84 -7.09 -3.90 3.39
N SER A 85 -7.46 -5.00 4.01
CA SER A 85 -8.50 -5.90 3.48
C SER A 85 -9.91 -5.57 4.00
N LEU A 86 -10.01 -4.70 5.01
CA LEU A 86 -11.26 -4.37 5.66
C LEU A 86 -12.02 -3.30 4.85
N GLU A 87 -13.26 -3.62 4.47
CA GLU A 87 -14.21 -2.62 4.01
C GLU A 87 -15.02 -2.08 5.19
N TRP A 88 -15.13 -0.76 5.29
CA TRP A 88 -16.01 -0.08 6.23
C TRP A 88 -16.90 0.95 5.52
N LYS A 89 -17.98 1.37 6.21
CA LYS A 89 -18.99 2.26 5.63
C LYS A 89 -18.69 3.73 5.96
N PRO A 90 -18.79 4.63 4.98
CA PRO A 90 -19.04 4.36 3.57
C PRO A 90 -17.77 3.87 2.85
N ARG A 91 -17.94 3.03 1.81
CA ARG A 91 -16.85 2.26 1.16
C ARG A 91 -15.70 3.14 0.69
N GLU A 92 -15.99 4.31 0.16
CA GLU A 92 -15.02 5.28 -0.35
C GLU A 92 -14.05 5.81 0.72
N LYS A 93 -14.41 5.67 2.00
CA LYS A 93 -13.56 6.00 3.14
C LYS A 93 -12.74 4.81 3.66
N SER A 94 -12.93 3.62 3.09
CA SER A 94 -12.09 2.46 3.43
C SER A 94 -10.64 2.72 3.06
N LEU A 95 -9.71 2.34 3.95
CA LEU A 95 -8.28 2.60 3.75
C LEU A 95 -7.78 2.10 2.40
N TYR A 96 -8.20 0.90 1.98
CA TYR A 96 -7.77 0.34 0.70
C TYR A 96 -8.21 1.18 -0.49
N VAL A 97 -9.41 1.77 -0.45
CA VAL A 97 -9.91 2.63 -1.53
C VAL A 97 -9.08 3.91 -1.59
N MET A 98 -8.88 4.54 -0.43
CA MET A 98 -8.12 5.79 -0.33
C MET A 98 -6.65 5.62 -0.73
N LEU A 99 -5.98 4.56 -0.26
CA LEU A 99 -4.59 4.25 -0.63
C LEU A 99 -4.48 3.97 -2.12
N ASN A 100 -5.33 3.09 -2.66
CA ASN A 100 -5.31 2.73 -4.08
C ASN A 100 -5.58 3.92 -5.02
N ASN A 101 -6.44 4.86 -4.60
CA ASN A 101 -6.65 6.10 -5.34
C ASN A 101 -5.43 7.02 -5.24
N THR A 102 -4.80 7.10 -4.06
CA THR A 102 -3.59 7.89 -3.85
C THR A 102 -2.41 7.39 -4.68
N LEU A 103 -2.20 6.07 -4.75
CA LEU A 103 -1.13 5.47 -5.55
C LEU A 103 -1.28 5.73 -7.06
N ARG A 104 -2.54 5.80 -7.54
CA ARG A 104 -2.87 6.10 -8.94
C ARG A 104 -2.89 7.58 -9.28
N ALA A 105 -2.87 8.47 -8.28
CA ALA A 105 -2.83 9.90 -8.53
C ALA A 105 -1.49 10.31 -9.17
N GLU A 106 -1.52 11.32 -10.03
CA GLU A 106 -0.31 11.90 -10.61
C GLU A 106 0.51 12.68 -9.57
N ASP A 107 -0.18 13.27 -8.60
CA ASP A 107 0.40 14.05 -7.51
C ASP A 107 1.03 13.13 -6.45
N ARG A 108 2.36 12.99 -6.51
CA ARG A 108 3.15 12.14 -5.61
C ARG A 108 3.25 12.70 -4.20
N GLU A 109 3.02 14.00 -3.99
CA GLU A 109 3.03 14.59 -2.65
C GLU A 109 1.93 13.98 -1.77
N LYS A 110 0.84 13.51 -2.39
CA LYS A 110 -0.25 12.81 -1.69
C LYS A 110 0.16 11.48 -1.09
N ILE A 111 1.27 10.88 -1.53
CA ILE A 111 1.80 9.62 -0.99
C ILE A 111 2.55 9.85 0.33
N LYS A 112 3.12 11.02 0.58
CA LYS A 112 3.96 11.28 1.77
C LYS A 112 3.32 10.86 3.09
N PRO A 113 2.03 11.15 3.38
CA PRO A 113 1.39 10.70 4.61
C PRO A 113 1.27 9.17 4.75
N TRP A 114 1.39 8.43 3.64
CA TRP A 114 1.20 6.97 3.59
C TRP A 114 2.50 6.18 3.72
N GLU A 115 3.67 6.82 3.66
CA GLU A 115 4.96 6.14 3.55
C GLU A 115 5.18 5.12 4.68
N LEU A 116 4.87 5.48 5.93
CA LEU A 116 5.00 4.59 7.08
C LEU A 116 4.07 3.38 6.98
N TYR A 117 2.81 3.60 6.60
CA TYR A 117 1.84 2.52 6.42
C TYR A 117 2.22 1.59 5.26
N ILE A 118 2.63 2.16 4.11
CA ILE A 118 3.09 1.39 2.95
C ILE A 118 4.32 0.57 3.31
N LYS A 119 5.27 1.13 4.08
CA LYS A 119 6.45 0.40 4.53
C LYS A 119 6.07 -0.81 5.39
N LEU A 120 5.23 -0.62 6.41
CA LEU A 120 4.76 -1.71 7.27
C LEU A 120 4.01 -2.78 6.46
N PHE A 121 3.08 -2.35 5.60
CA PHE A 121 2.26 -3.26 4.80
C PHE A 121 3.11 -4.06 3.79
N VAL A 122 3.99 -3.43 3.01
CA VAL A 122 4.79 -4.17 2.04
C VAL A 122 5.77 -5.12 2.74
N SER A 123 6.41 -4.68 3.83
CA SER A 123 7.31 -5.55 4.62
C SER A 123 6.58 -6.78 5.19
N SER A 124 5.28 -6.64 5.51
CA SER A 124 4.45 -7.77 5.96
C SER A 124 4.16 -8.78 4.85
N LEU A 125 4.10 -8.35 3.58
CA LEU A 125 3.85 -9.22 2.43
C LEU A 125 5.11 -9.94 1.90
N GLU A 126 6.29 -9.54 2.36
CA GLU A 126 7.58 -10.15 2.00
C GLU A 126 7.96 -11.36 2.86
N LYS A 127 7.10 -11.73 3.83
CA LYS A 127 7.24 -12.92 4.69
C LYS A 127 6.49 -14.12 4.10
#